data_AF-A0A2N3T5Q4-F1
#
_entry.id   AF-A0A2N3T5Q4-F1
#
_cell.length_a   1.000
_cell.length_b   1.000
_cell.length_c   1.000
_cell.angle_alpha   90.00
_cell.angle_beta   90.00
_cell.angle_gamma   90.00
#
_symmetry.space_group_name_H-M   'P 1'
#
loop_
_entity.id
_entity.type
_entity.pdbx_description
1 polymer ?
#
loop_
_entity_poly.entity_id
_entity_poly.type
_entity_poly.pdbx_seq_one_letter_code
_entity_poly.pdbx_strand_id
1 'polypeptide(L)'
;MIRILFSLFFLVSTIIWSQSEYEPSEAHPFGQPNPKAPKEILDFAPLIGKCNCISQTRNQDRTWGEPNKMTWEFKYIMNGMAIQDQTLKADGRHSGSIRQFDADSSQWYVHYYSSIRATPVLSSWKGSKKEGKIILYRKQKAPNGTDGFSKLNFYDINDNGFKWLGEWVDTNETISFPTWKIECVRQENTEQLFDEELIRAEAKAFSDAYLRQDYEAIAKAYTDNAKIFPTNAPIIKGYEAIKKRWSGSSGYTPIEHEIIPEEIVILGDTAHDYGIYKGKNKNDDGTEITYEGKYVVIWKKVDDQWKMYLDIWNRIKK
;
A
#
# COMPACT_ATOMS: atom_id res chain seq x y z
N MET A 1 -45.57 49.41 -7.42
CA MET A 1 -44.45 48.59 -7.93
C MET A 1 -43.72 47.96 -6.75
N ILE A 2 -44.07 46.73 -6.41
CA ILE A 2 -43.44 45.97 -5.33
C ILE A 2 -42.26 45.21 -5.94
N ARG A 3 -41.03 45.55 -5.55
CA ARG A 3 -39.81 44.84 -5.98
C ARG A 3 -39.65 43.59 -5.13
N ILE A 4 -39.81 42.44 -5.77
CA ILE A 4 -39.53 41.12 -5.20
C ILE A 4 -38.02 40.94 -5.16
N LEU A 5 -37.46 40.77 -3.96
CA LEU A 5 -36.07 40.42 -3.72
C LEU A 5 -35.92 38.91 -3.92
N PHE A 6 -35.33 38.47 -5.02
CA PHE A 6 -35.00 37.07 -5.26
C PHE A 6 -33.66 36.76 -4.56
N SER A 7 -33.72 36.23 -3.34
CA SER A 7 -32.55 35.68 -2.66
C SER A 7 -32.23 34.30 -3.22
N LEU A 8 -31.17 34.21 -4.03
CA LEU A 8 -30.65 32.97 -4.57
C LEU A 8 -29.88 32.23 -3.46
N PHE A 9 -30.51 31.25 -2.83
CA PHE A 9 -29.87 30.36 -1.87
C PHE A 9 -28.98 29.36 -2.63
N PHE A 10 -27.66 29.60 -2.65
CA PHE A 10 -26.69 28.61 -3.12
C PHE A 10 -26.61 27.48 -2.09
N LEU A 11 -27.28 26.36 -2.37
CA LEU A 11 -27.09 25.10 -1.67
C LEU A 11 -25.69 24.57 -2.04
N VAL A 12 -24.71 24.84 -1.18
CA VAL A 12 -23.41 24.17 -1.22
C VAL A 12 -23.65 22.71 -0.83
N SER A 13 -23.65 21.82 -1.81
CA SER A 13 -23.61 20.38 -1.56
C SER A 13 -22.28 20.04 -0.92
N THR A 14 -22.23 19.96 0.41
CA THR A 14 -21.12 19.34 1.13
C THR A 14 -21.11 17.86 0.75
N ILE A 15 -20.24 17.50 -0.18
CA ILE A 15 -19.95 16.12 -0.51
C ILE A 15 -19.27 15.52 0.73
N ILE A 16 -20.04 14.81 1.56
CA ILE A 16 -19.52 14.03 2.69
C ILE A 16 -18.83 12.79 2.09
N TRP A 17 -17.54 12.89 1.76
CA TRP A 17 -16.70 11.74 1.48
C TRP A 17 -15.93 11.38 2.75
N SER A 18 -16.40 10.39 3.51
CA SER A 18 -15.67 9.95 4.71
C SER A 18 -15.96 8.50 5.14
N GLN A 19 -16.60 7.65 4.33
CA GLN A 19 -16.91 6.28 4.76
C GLN A 19 -15.89 5.20 4.30
N SER A 20 -14.92 5.55 3.45
CA SER A 20 -14.03 4.57 2.81
C SER A 20 -12.57 5.04 2.66
N GLU A 21 -12.11 5.91 3.56
CA GLU A 21 -10.76 6.51 3.51
C GLU A 21 -9.63 5.47 3.46
N TYR A 22 -9.79 4.36 4.16
CA TYR A 22 -8.78 3.30 4.30
C TYR A 22 -9.17 1.99 3.60
N GLU A 23 -10.27 1.99 2.84
CA GLU A 23 -10.62 0.86 1.97
C GLU A 23 -9.65 0.76 0.79
N PRO A 24 -9.54 -0.43 0.16
CA PRO A 24 -8.81 -0.57 -1.09
C PRO A 24 -9.27 0.45 -2.14
N SER A 25 -8.30 1.12 -2.74
CA SER A 25 -8.49 2.13 -3.79
C SER A 25 -7.43 1.96 -4.87
N GLU A 26 -7.52 2.76 -5.94
CA GLU A 26 -6.50 2.77 -6.98
C GLU A 26 -5.12 3.16 -6.44
N ALA A 27 -5.06 4.08 -5.47
CA ALA A 27 -3.82 4.53 -4.85
C ALA A 27 -3.36 3.65 -3.66
N HIS A 28 -4.21 2.74 -3.19
CA HIS A 28 -3.91 1.81 -2.09
C HIS A 28 -4.64 0.48 -2.36
N PRO A 29 -4.13 -0.38 -3.26
CA PRO A 29 -4.85 -1.54 -3.78
C PRO A 29 -5.20 -2.60 -2.73
N PHE A 30 -4.54 -2.55 -1.56
CA PHE A 30 -4.81 -3.43 -0.42
C PHE A 30 -5.39 -2.69 0.79
N GLY A 31 -5.82 -1.44 0.62
CA GLY A 31 -6.30 -0.58 1.69
C GLY A 31 -5.18 -0.17 2.65
N GLN A 32 -5.56 0.49 3.74
CA GLN A 32 -4.63 0.98 4.76
C GLN A 32 -5.14 0.63 6.17
N PRO A 33 -4.24 0.54 7.17
CA PRO A 33 -4.67 0.40 8.55
C PRO A 33 -5.33 1.70 9.01
N ASN A 34 -6.51 1.59 9.64
CA ASN A 34 -7.18 2.76 10.20
C ASN A 34 -6.40 3.26 11.44
N PRO A 35 -6.08 4.55 11.56
CA PRO A 35 -5.42 5.11 12.75
C PRO A 35 -6.20 4.90 14.06
N LYS A 36 -7.52 4.65 13.97
CA LYS A 36 -8.40 4.35 15.12
C LYS A 36 -8.57 2.86 15.39
N ALA A 37 -8.02 1.97 14.56
CA ALA A 37 -8.04 0.54 14.83
C ALA A 37 -7.14 0.20 16.02
N PRO A 38 -7.38 -0.94 16.71
CA PRO A 38 -6.40 -1.50 17.63
C PRO A 38 -5.04 -1.64 16.93
N LYS A 39 -3.94 -1.32 17.64
CA LYS A 39 -2.58 -1.38 17.09
C LYS A 39 -2.23 -2.74 16.50
N GLU A 40 -2.87 -3.81 17.00
CA GLU A 40 -2.70 -5.18 16.56
C GLU A 40 -3.10 -5.37 15.10
N ILE A 41 -3.88 -4.47 14.49
CA ILE A 41 -4.15 -4.44 13.03
C ILE A 41 -2.87 -4.53 12.19
N LEU A 42 -1.74 -4.07 12.75
CA LEU A 42 -0.41 -4.13 12.14
C LEU A 42 0.29 -5.48 12.28
N ASP A 43 -0.25 -6.44 13.06
CA ASP A 43 0.31 -7.78 13.21
C ASP A 43 0.48 -8.49 11.86
N PHE A 44 -0.48 -8.26 10.97
CA PHE A 44 -0.57 -8.78 9.61
C PHE A 44 -0.05 -7.81 8.55
N ALA A 45 0.40 -6.59 8.91
CA ALA A 45 0.92 -5.62 7.93
C ALA A 45 2.00 -6.24 7.01
N PRO A 46 2.95 -7.05 7.52
CA PRO A 46 3.94 -7.70 6.64
C PRO A 46 3.36 -8.77 5.71
N LEU A 47 2.07 -9.12 5.82
CA LEU A 47 1.41 -10.11 4.95
C LEU A 47 0.51 -9.42 3.91
N ILE A 48 0.17 -8.14 4.10
CA ILE A 48 -0.65 -7.34 3.17
C ILE A 48 0.01 -7.32 1.78
N GLY A 49 -0.80 -7.43 0.73
CA GLY A 49 -0.36 -7.57 -0.65
C GLY A 49 -0.54 -8.98 -1.20
N LYS A 50 0.16 -9.30 -2.29
CA LYS A 50 0.08 -10.60 -2.98
C LYS A 50 1.39 -11.38 -2.86
N CYS A 51 1.25 -12.69 -2.61
CA CYS A 51 2.36 -13.63 -2.61
C CYS A 51 2.12 -14.78 -3.58
N ASN A 52 3.20 -15.26 -4.21
CA ASN A 52 3.25 -16.56 -4.87
C ASN A 52 3.60 -17.61 -3.83
N CYS A 53 2.77 -18.64 -3.67
CA CYS A 53 2.96 -19.64 -2.65
C CYS A 53 2.91 -21.07 -3.19
N ILE A 54 3.56 -21.97 -2.44
CA ILE A 54 3.50 -23.41 -2.61
C ILE A 54 2.78 -24.03 -1.41
N SER A 55 1.66 -24.71 -1.67
CA SER A 55 0.83 -25.37 -0.66
C SER A 55 0.98 -26.88 -0.75
N GLN A 56 1.20 -27.56 0.38
CA GLN A 56 1.32 -29.02 0.47
C GLN A 56 0.57 -29.58 1.68
N THR A 57 -0.31 -30.56 1.47
CA THR A 57 -0.99 -31.31 2.53
C THR A 57 -0.32 -32.65 2.77
N ARG A 58 -0.43 -33.21 3.98
CA ARG A 58 0.05 -34.57 4.26
C ARG A 58 -0.80 -35.63 3.56
N ASN A 59 -0.13 -36.64 3.03
CA ASN A 59 -0.71 -37.89 2.57
C ASN A 59 -1.04 -38.82 3.76
N GLN A 60 -1.80 -39.89 3.50
CA GLN A 60 -2.14 -40.88 4.53
C GLN A 60 -0.92 -41.61 5.10
N ASP A 61 0.11 -41.82 4.28
CA ASP A 61 1.40 -42.40 4.66
C ASP A 61 2.31 -41.41 5.43
N ARG A 62 1.79 -40.21 5.73
CA ARG A 62 2.49 -39.10 6.38
C ARG A 62 3.59 -38.49 5.53
N THR A 63 3.72 -38.74 4.24
CA THR A 63 4.59 -37.93 3.36
C THR A 63 3.91 -36.60 3.02
N TRP A 64 4.66 -35.63 2.50
CA TRP A 64 4.04 -34.41 1.93
C TRP A 64 3.53 -34.74 0.53
N GLY A 65 2.29 -34.36 0.24
CA GLY A 65 1.71 -34.47 -1.08
C GLY A 65 2.34 -33.50 -2.08
N GLU A 66 1.87 -33.62 -3.32
CA GLU A 66 2.36 -32.82 -4.44
C GLU A 66 2.20 -31.31 -4.19
N PRO A 67 3.24 -30.50 -4.51
CA PRO A 67 3.17 -29.05 -4.47
C PRO A 67 2.01 -28.48 -5.31
N ASN A 68 1.14 -27.71 -4.67
CA ASN A 68 0.09 -26.96 -5.34
C ASN A 68 0.43 -25.47 -5.34
N LYS A 69 0.65 -24.89 -6.52
CA LYS A 69 0.91 -23.46 -6.69
C LYS A 69 -0.35 -22.66 -6.40
N MET A 70 -0.20 -21.53 -5.71
CA MET A 70 -1.32 -20.64 -5.43
C MET A 70 -0.86 -19.20 -5.25
N THR A 71 -1.76 -18.25 -5.49
CA THR A 71 -1.60 -16.86 -5.01
C THR A 71 -2.28 -16.72 -3.65
N TRP A 72 -1.67 -16.00 -2.73
CA TRP A 72 -2.29 -15.57 -1.47
C TRP A 72 -2.29 -14.06 -1.39
N GLU A 73 -3.47 -13.46 -1.29
CA GLU A 73 -3.67 -12.02 -1.17
C GLU A 73 -4.22 -11.68 0.21
N PHE A 74 -3.66 -10.64 0.85
CA PHE A 74 -4.19 -10.04 2.08
C PHE A 74 -4.46 -8.56 1.84
N LYS A 75 -5.54 -8.05 2.42
CA LYS A 75 -5.91 -6.63 2.37
C LYS A 75 -6.66 -6.18 3.60
N TYR A 76 -6.58 -4.89 3.89
CA TYR A 76 -7.46 -4.24 4.84
C TYR A 76 -8.88 -4.11 4.27
N ILE A 77 -9.86 -4.25 5.15
CA ILE A 77 -11.29 -4.11 4.87
C ILE A 77 -11.97 -3.40 6.04
N MET A 78 -13.26 -3.06 5.86
CA MET A 78 -14.05 -2.38 6.90
C MET A 78 -13.40 -1.07 7.32
N ASN A 79 -12.99 -0.30 6.32
CA ASN A 79 -12.29 0.98 6.43
C ASN A 79 -11.05 0.87 7.33
N GLY A 80 -10.21 -0.14 7.09
CA GLY A 80 -8.95 -0.36 7.81
C GLY A 80 -9.09 -0.97 9.22
N MET A 81 -10.25 -1.49 9.58
CA MET A 81 -10.53 -2.06 10.92
C MET A 81 -10.42 -3.59 10.98
N ALA A 82 -10.38 -4.26 9.83
CA ALA A 82 -10.31 -5.71 9.72
C ALA A 82 -9.44 -6.12 8.53
N ILE A 83 -9.12 -7.41 8.42
CA ILE A 83 -8.32 -7.96 7.33
C ILE A 83 -9.10 -9.05 6.63
N GLN A 84 -9.01 -9.07 5.29
CA GLN A 84 -9.45 -10.20 4.48
C GLN A 84 -8.22 -10.83 3.82
N ASP A 85 -8.24 -12.15 3.70
CA ASP A 85 -7.32 -12.85 2.81
C ASP A 85 -8.04 -13.82 1.90
N GLN A 86 -7.44 -14.09 0.74
CA GLN A 86 -7.92 -15.06 -0.22
C GLN A 86 -6.78 -15.82 -0.90
N THR A 87 -7.07 -17.04 -1.28
CA THR A 87 -6.12 -17.97 -1.90
C THR A 87 -6.68 -18.49 -3.22
N LEU A 88 -5.93 -18.30 -4.29
CA LEU A 88 -6.26 -18.79 -5.62
C LEU A 88 -5.32 -19.94 -5.99
N LYS A 89 -5.76 -21.17 -5.75
CA LYS A 89 -4.99 -22.39 -5.99
C LYS A 89 -5.16 -22.92 -7.42
N ALA A 90 -4.09 -23.49 -7.98
CA ALA A 90 -4.07 -24.04 -9.34
C ALA A 90 -5.02 -25.23 -9.53
N ASP A 91 -5.35 -25.95 -8.46
CA ASP A 91 -6.33 -27.04 -8.46
C ASP A 91 -7.81 -26.57 -8.36
N GLY A 92 -8.06 -25.26 -8.38
CA GLY A 92 -9.40 -24.66 -8.27
C GLY A 92 -9.98 -24.65 -6.84
N ARG A 93 -9.24 -25.14 -5.84
CA ARG A 93 -9.68 -25.23 -4.44
C ARG A 93 -9.40 -23.94 -3.68
N HIS A 94 -10.11 -22.89 -4.05
CA HIS A 94 -9.96 -21.56 -3.45
C HIS A 94 -10.47 -21.52 -2.00
N SER A 95 -9.90 -20.60 -1.23
CA SER A 95 -10.27 -20.36 0.16
C SER A 95 -10.02 -18.91 0.54
N GLY A 96 -10.70 -18.44 1.58
CA GLY A 96 -10.48 -17.11 2.12
C GLY A 96 -10.81 -17.04 3.61
N SER A 97 -10.41 -15.93 4.21
CA SER A 97 -10.75 -15.64 5.59
C SER A 97 -11.01 -14.16 5.83
N ILE A 98 -11.79 -13.86 6.86
CA ILE A 98 -11.89 -12.53 7.45
C ILE A 98 -11.40 -12.56 8.88
N ARG A 99 -10.70 -11.50 9.27
CA ARG A 99 -9.98 -11.42 10.54
C ARG A 99 -10.37 -10.14 11.27
N GLN A 100 -10.72 -10.28 12.53
CA GLN A 100 -11.07 -9.18 13.41
C GLN A 100 -10.32 -9.33 14.72
N PHE A 101 -9.73 -8.24 15.20
CA PHE A 101 -9.11 -8.22 16.51
C PHE A 101 -10.15 -7.83 17.56
N ASP A 102 -10.23 -8.62 18.62
CA ASP A 102 -11.03 -8.34 19.80
C ASP A 102 -10.12 -7.82 20.91
N ALA A 103 -10.28 -6.54 21.24
CA ALA A 103 -9.47 -5.86 22.25
C ALA A 103 -9.71 -6.43 23.65
N ASP A 104 -10.93 -6.87 23.97
CA ASP A 104 -11.29 -7.36 25.30
C ASP A 104 -10.58 -8.67 25.63
N SER A 105 -10.54 -9.60 24.66
CA SER A 105 -9.80 -10.86 24.82
C SER A 105 -8.34 -10.76 24.37
N SER A 106 -7.94 -9.66 23.74
CA SER A 106 -6.64 -9.50 23.08
C SER A 106 -6.34 -10.63 22.09
N GLN A 107 -7.37 -11.06 21.35
CA GLN A 107 -7.26 -12.15 20.37
C GLN A 107 -7.76 -11.72 19.00
N TRP A 108 -7.04 -12.14 17.97
CA TRP A 108 -7.54 -12.26 16.62
C TRP A 108 -8.57 -13.36 16.54
N TYR A 109 -9.71 -13.09 15.90
CA TYR A 109 -10.64 -14.09 15.39
C TYR A 109 -10.44 -14.22 13.88
N VAL A 110 -10.32 -15.44 13.38
CA VAL A 110 -10.11 -15.75 11.95
C VAL A 110 -11.19 -16.70 11.48
N HIS A 111 -12.07 -16.19 10.61
CA HIS A 111 -13.22 -16.94 10.08
C HIS A 111 -12.94 -17.41 8.66
N TYR A 112 -12.85 -18.72 8.46
CA TYR A 112 -12.44 -19.35 7.21
C TYR A 112 -13.62 -19.91 6.41
N TYR A 113 -13.51 -19.82 5.09
CA TYR A 113 -14.39 -20.49 4.12
C TYR A 113 -13.62 -20.99 2.89
N SER A 114 -14.24 -21.89 2.13
CA SER A 114 -13.68 -22.46 0.89
C SER A 114 -14.71 -22.47 -0.23
N SER A 115 -14.25 -22.35 -1.47
CA SER A 115 -15.09 -22.41 -2.67
C SER A 115 -15.61 -23.81 -3.00
N ILE A 116 -15.00 -24.88 -2.45
CA ILE A 116 -15.36 -26.27 -2.78
C ILE A 116 -16.79 -26.59 -2.35
N ARG A 117 -17.23 -26.02 -1.22
CA ARG A 117 -18.58 -26.23 -0.69
C ARG A 117 -19.04 -25.01 0.10
N ALA A 118 -20.33 -24.70 0.00
CA ALA A 118 -20.94 -23.69 0.86
C ALA A 118 -20.70 -24.05 2.33
N THR A 119 -20.24 -23.07 3.11
CA THR A 119 -19.91 -23.24 4.53
C THR A 119 -20.95 -22.49 5.37
N PRO A 120 -22.01 -23.16 5.86
CA PRO A 120 -23.12 -22.49 6.54
C PRO A 120 -22.70 -21.90 7.89
N VAL A 121 -21.66 -22.46 8.52
CA VAL A 121 -21.05 -21.94 9.75
C VAL A 121 -19.56 -21.86 9.53
N LEU A 122 -19.03 -20.64 9.56
CA LEU A 122 -17.60 -20.40 9.36
C LEU A 122 -16.80 -21.01 10.50
N SER A 123 -15.73 -21.70 10.15
CA SER A 123 -14.77 -22.17 11.13
C SER A 123 -13.99 -20.98 11.69
N SER A 124 -13.90 -20.87 13.02
CA SER A 124 -13.22 -19.76 13.68
C SER A 124 -12.00 -20.25 14.46
N TRP A 125 -10.86 -19.63 14.23
CA TRP A 125 -9.66 -19.76 15.07
C TRP A 125 -9.46 -18.48 15.86
N LYS A 126 -8.83 -18.60 17.03
CA LYS A 126 -8.44 -17.44 17.83
C LYS A 126 -7.02 -17.49 18.36
N GLY A 127 -6.37 -16.36 18.48
CA GLY A 127 -5.00 -16.28 19.01
C GLY A 127 -4.37 -14.91 18.85
N SER A 128 -3.05 -14.83 18.86
CA SER A 128 -2.35 -13.55 18.82
C SER A 128 -0.93 -13.68 18.25
N LYS A 129 -0.30 -12.54 17.98
CA LYS A 129 1.11 -12.48 17.62
C LYS A 129 1.99 -12.61 18.87
N LYS A 130 2.98 -13.50 18.83
CA LYS A 130 3.99 -13.70 19.89
C LYS A 130 5.32 -14.05 19.24
N GLU A 131 6.40 -13.37 19.64
CA GLU A 131 7.77 -13.66 19.18
C GLU A 131 7.89 -13.70 17.64
N GLY A 132 7.27 -12.73 16.95
CA GLY A 132 7.28 -12.65 15.48
C GLY A 132 6.42 -13.71 14.77
N LYS A 133 5.72 -14.58 15.50
CA LYS A 133 4.81 -15.59 14.95
C LYS A 133 3.37 -15.21 15.22
N ILE A 134 2.45 -15.57 14.32
CA ILE A 134 1.01 -15.44 14.57
C ILE A 134 0.46 -16.84 14.79
N ILE A 135 0.02 -17.12 16.02
CA ILE A 135 -0.42 -18.46 16.42
C ILE A 135 -1.91 -18.43 16.75
N LEU A 136 -2.68 -19.29 16.11
CA LEU A 136 -4.14 -19.33 16.17
C LEU A 136 -4.61 -20.75 16.49
N TYR A 137 -5.62 -20.88 17.34
CA TYR A 137 -6.14 -22.14 17.83
C TYR A 137 -7.64 -22.27 17.59
N ARG A 138 -8.06 -23.49 17.23
CA ARG A 138 -9.45 -23.93 17.24
C ARG A 138 -9.52 -25.29 17.89
N LYS A 139 -10.40 -25.49 18.87
CA LYS A 139 -10.62 -26.81 19.50
C LYS A 139 -10.96 -27.84 18.42
N GLN A 140 -10.24 -28.95 18.41
CA GLN A 140 -10.47 -30.03 17.45
C GLN A 140 -9.97 -31.35 18.04
N LYS A 141 -10.84 -32.35 18.11
CA LYS A 141 -10.42 -33.71 18.48
C LYS A 141 -9.63 -34.35 17.34
N ALA A 142 -8.64 -35.17 17.68
CA ALA A 142 -8.00 -36.05 16.73
C ALA A 142 -8.98 -37.13 16.24
N PRO A 143 -8.69 -37.82 15.11
CA PRO A 143 -9.56 -38.89 14.59
C PRO A 143 -9.84 -40.03 15.59
N ASN A 144 -8.92 -40.26 16.54
CA ASN A 144 -9.07 -41.25 17.61
C ASN A 144 -9.86 -40.73 18.84
N GLY A 145 -10.38 -39.50 18.80
CA GLY A 145 -11.16 -38.88 19.87
C GLY A 145 -10.35 -38.13 20.93
N THR A 146 -9.02 -38.13 20.87
CA THR A 146 -8.16 -37.37 21.79
C THR A 146 -8.43 -35.87 21.65
N ASP A 147 -8.58 -35.17 22.78
CA ASP A 147 -8.78 -33.72 22.79
C ASP A 147 -7.51 -32.98 22.35
N GLY A 148 -7.70 -31.88 21.63
CA GLY A 148 -6.59 -31.06 21.14
C GLY A 148 -7.07 -29.85 20.36
N PHE A 149 -6.16 -29.31 19.54
CA PHE A 149 -6.39 -28.11 18.76
C PHE A 149 -5.94 -28.30 17.32
N SER A 150 -6.68 -27.69 16.40
CA SER A 150 -6.13 -27.25 15.12
C SER A 150 -5.39 -25.95 15.37
N LYS A 151 -4.07 -25.99 15.25
CA LYS A 151 -3.16 -24.86 15.42
C LYS A 151 -2.70 -24.38 14.05
N LEU A 152 -2.78 -23.08 13.83
CA LEU A 152 -2.23 -22.41 12.66
C LEU A 152 -1.09 -21.51 13.12
N ASN A 153 0.02 -21.53 12.41
CA ASN A 153 1.23 -20.80 12.75
C ASN A 153 1.79 -20.10 11.52
N PHE A 154 1.78 -18.77 11.53
CA PHE A 154 2.56 -17.96 10.59
C PHE A 154 3.93 -17.67 11.22
N TYR A 155 5.00 -17.93 10.48
CA TYR A 155 6.38 -17.79 10.94
C TYR A 155 7.32 -17.43 9.78
N ASP A 156 8.57 -17.11 10.09
CA ASP A 156 9.55 -16.59 9.14
C ASP A 156 9.02 -15.39 8.34
N ILE A 157 8.21 -14.54 8.97
CA ILE A 157 7.56 -13.38 8.36
C ILE A 157 8.59 -12.28 8.16
N ASN A 158 8.80 -11.86 6.92
CA ASN A 158 9.69 -10.77 6.54
C ASN A 158 9.24 -10.15 5.20
N ASP A 159 9.99 -9.18 4.68
CA ASP A 159 9.60 -8.44 3.47
C ASP A 159 9.55 -9.34 2.22
N ASN A 160 10.33 -10.41 2.18
CA ASN A 160 10.33 -11.35 1.05
C ASN A 160 9.18 -12.36 1.08
N GLY A 161 8.46 -12.48 2.20
CA GLY A 161 7.36 -13.43 2.35
C GLY A 161 7.25 -14.05 3.75
N PHE A 162 6.60 -15.21 3.82
CA PHE A 162 6.32 -15.89 5.09
C PHE A 162 6.07 -17.38 4.87
N LYS A 163 6.08 -18.12 5.98
CA LYS A 163 5.65 -19.52 6.02
C LYS A 163 4.43 -19.68 6.89
N TRP A 164 3.64 -20.69 6.58
CA TRP A 164 2.43 -21.04 7.31
C TRP A 164 2.38 -22.55 7.54
N LEU A 165 2.02 -22.95 8.75
CA LEU A 165 1.88 -24.35 9.15
C LEU A 165 0.54 -24.56 9.84
N GLY A 166 -0.24 -25.50 9.32
CA GLY A 166 -1.42 -26.06 9.93
C GLY A 166 -1.11 -27.42 10.54
N GLU A 167 -1.38 -27.57 11.82
CA GLU A 167 -1.08 -28.78 12.59
C GLU A 167 -2.21 -29.11 13.55
N TRP A 168 -2.31 -30.39 13.93
CA TRP A 168 -3.04 -30.78 15.13
C TRP A 168 -2.05 -30.88 16.28
N VAL A 169 -2.41 -30.35 17.45
CA VAL A 169 -1.64 -30.48 18.68
C VAL A 169 -2.51 -30.99 19.81
N ASP A 170 -1.94 -31.76 20.74
CA ASP A 170 -2.61 -32.11 21.99
C ASP A 170 -2.77 -30.86 22.88
N THR A 171 -3.55 -30.98 23.96
CA THR A 171 -3.88 -29.84 24.81
C THR A 171 -2.67 -29.18 25.50
N ASN A 172 -1.59 -29.93 25.67
CA ASN A 172 -0.34 -29.46 26.26
C ASN A 172 0.72 -29.08 25.21
N GLU A 173 0.41 -29.21 23.92
CA GLU A 173 1.32 -28.98 22.80
C GLU A 173 2.63 -29.79 22.88
N THR A 174 2.59 -30.96 23.50
CA THR A 174 3.71 -31.91 23.59
C THR A 174 3.79 -32.83 22.38
N ILE A 175 2.67 -33.00 21.68
CA ILE A 175 2.52 -33.79 20.47
C ILE A 175 2.00 -32.85 19.38
N SER A 176 2.72 -32.81 18.25
CA SER A 176 2.32 -32.07 17.06
C SER A 176 2.28 -32.98 15.84
N PHE A 177 1.21 -32.87 15.07
CA PHE A 177 1.05 -33.50 13.76
C PHE A 177 0.83 -32.42 12.70
N PRO A 178 1.89 -31.98 12.01
CA PRO A 178 1.75 -31.09 10.85
C PRO A 178 0.92 -31.75 9.76
N THR A 179 -0.14 -31.08 9.32
CA THR A 179 -1.09 -31.59 8.32
C THR A 179 -1.05 -30.81 7.00
N TRP A 180 -0.64 -29.55 7.05
CA TRP A 180 -0.63 -28.66 5.89
C TRP A 180 0.45 -27.59 6.05
N LYS A 181 1.29 -27.40 5.04
CA LYS A 181 2.27 -26.30 5.01
C LYS A 181 2.10 -25.44 3.76
N ILE A 182 2.41 -24.16 3.90
CA ILE A 182 2.45 -23.20 2.81
C ILE A 182 3.72 -22.36 2.95
N GLU A 183 4.45 -22.18 1.87
CA GLU A 183 5.61 -21.29 1.79
C GLU A 183 5.32 -20.22 0.74
N CYS A 184 5.44 -18.95 1.12
CA CYS A 184 5.06 -17.81 0.30
C CYS A 184 6.25 -16.89 0.06
N VAL A 185 6.37 -16.44 -1.19
CA VAL A 185 7.30 -15.40 -1.63
C VAL A 185 6.48 -14.23 -2.15
N ARG A 186 6.81 -13.00 -1.74
CA ARG A 186 6.15 -11.78 -2.19
C ARG A 186 6.23 -11.65 -3.71
N GLN A 187 5.14 -11.20 -4.34
CA GLN A 187 5.17 -10.89 -5.77
C GLN A 187 5.89 -9.56 -6.01
N GLU A 188 6.96 -9.58 -6.81
CA GLU A 188 7.80 -8.40 -7.14
C GLU A 188 6.99 -7.19 -7.63
N ASN A 189 5.89 -7.40 -8.36
CA ASN A 189 5.06 -6.31 -8.88
C ASN A 189 4.25 -5.56 -7.80
N THR A 190 4.14 -6.08 -6.56
CA THR A 190 3.40 -5.39 -5.49
C THR A 190 4.23 -4.27 -4.87
N GLU A 191 5.53 -4.47 -4.72
CA GLU A 191 6.45 -3.44 -4.24
C GLU A 191 6.64 -2.34 -5.30
N GLN A 192 6.71 -2.73 -6.58
CA GLN A 192 6.77 -1.77 -7.69
C GLN A 192 5.53 -0.88 -7.76
N LEU A 193 4.32 -1.44 -7.58
CA LEU A 193 3.07 -0.66 -7.56
C LEU A 193 3.04 0.30 -6.36
N PHE A 194 3.51 -0.13 -5.19
CA PHE A 194 3.61 0.73 -4.01
C PHE A 194 4.64 1.85 -4.20
N ASP A 195 5.81 1.54 -4.76
CA ASP A 195 6.86 2.54 -5.04
C ASP A 195 6.43 3.53 -6.13
N GLU A 196 5.69 3.07 -7.14
CA GLU A 196 5.06 3.94 -8.14
C GLU A 196 4.07 4.92 -7.46
N GLU A 197 3.21 4.43 -6.57
CA GLU A 197 2.29 5.28 -5.79
C GLU A 197 3.04 6.28 -4.91
N LEU A 198 4.12 5.88 -4.26
CA LEU A 198 4.97 6.78 -3.47
C LEU A 198 5.60 7.86 -4.35
N ILE A 199 6.11 7.53 -5.54
CA ILE A 199 6.65 8.51 -6.49
C ILE A 199 5.55 9.48 -6.96
N ARG A 200 4.34 8.99 -7.27
CA ARG A 200 3.19 9.83 -7.61
C ARG A 200 2.80 10.77 -6.46
N ALA A 201 2.85 10.28 -5.21
CA ALA A 201 2.59 11.07 -4.02
C ALA A 201 3.67 12.15 -3.80
N GLU A 202 4.94 11.84 -4.00
CA GLU A 202 6.05 12.80 -3.91
C GLU A 202 5.99 13.86 -5.02
N ALA A 203 5.64 13.49 -6.26
CA ALA A 203 5.40 14.42 -7.36
C ALA A 203 4.22 15.38 -7.07
N LYS A 204 3.16 14.86 -6.43
CA LYS A 204 2.06 15.68 -5.95
C LYS A 204 2.49 16.61 -4.81
N ALA A 205 3.21 16.10 -3.81
CA ALA A 205 3.71 16.89 -2.70
C ALA A 205 4.64 18.03 -3.16
N PHE A 206 5.45 17.77 -4.18
CA PHE A 206 6.25 18.80 -4.85
C PHE A 206 5.37 19.89 -5.45
N SER A 207 4.31 19.53 -6.18
CA SER A 207 3.37 20.49 -6.76
C SER A 207 2.66 21.32 -5.69
N ASP A 208 2.23 20.69 -4.60
CA ASP A 208 1.60 21.37 -3.47
C ASP A 208 2.59 22.33 -2.77
N ALA A 209 3.87 21.94 -2.64
CA ALA A 209 4.92 22.81 -2.12
C ALA A 209 5.21 23.99 -3.04
N TYR A 210 5.22 23.77 -4.36
CA TYR A 210 5.38 24.82 -5.37
C TYR A 210 4.26 25.85 -5.30
N LEU A 211 3.01 25.41 -5.17
CA LEU A 211 1.85 26.31 -5.00
C LEU A 211 1.89 27.10 -3.70
N ARG A 212 2.37 26.49 -2.61
CA ARG A 212 2.58 27.18 -1.32
C ARG A 212 3.84 28.06 -1.30
N GLN A 213 4.64 28.05 -2.37
CA GLN A 213 5.95 28.69 -2.44
C GLN A 213 6.88 28.25 -1.28
N ASP A 214 6.73 26.99 -0.85
CA ASP A 214 7.49 26.37 0.24
C ASP A 214 8.83 25.85 -0.33
N TYR A 215 9.76 26.78 -0.54
CA TYR A 215 11.05 26.48 -1.18
C TYR A 215 11.92 25.50 -0.39
N GLU A 216 11.70 25.40 0.91
CA GLU A 216 12.38 24.42 1.77
C GLU A 216 11.85 23.01 1.48
N ALA A 217 10.53 22.83 1.41
CA ALA A 217 9.92 21.56 1.05
C ALA A 217 10.28 21.14 -0.39
N ILE A 218 10.28 22.09 -1.33
CA ILE A 218 10.71 21.86 -2.72
C ILE A 218 12.16 21.35 -2.75
N ALA A 219 13.08 21.99 -2.03
CA ALA A 219 14.48 21.58 -2.00
C ALA A 219 14.65 20.19 -1.37
N LYS A 220 13.86 19.86 -0.34
CA LYS A 220 13.89 18.53 0.34
C LYS A 220 13.33 17.38 -0.49
N ALA A 221 12.53 17.67 -1.51
CA ALA A 221 12.09 16.67 -2.49
C ALA A 221 13.25 16.15 -3.36
N TYR A 222 14.39 16.85 -3.39
CA TYR A 222 15.60 16.42 -4.07
C TYR A 222 16.58 15.71 -3.10
N THR A 223 17.36 14.80 -3.65
CA THR A 223 18.55 14.26 -2.95
C THR A 223 19.60 15.37 -2.75
N ASP A 224 20.43 15.25 -1.70
CA ASP A 224 21.45 16.27 -1.38
C ASP A 224 22.41 16.57 -2.54
N ASN A 225 22.68 15.56 -3.38
CA ASN A 225 23.54 15.63 -4.54
C ASN A 225 22.78 15.68 -5.87
N ALA A 226 21.50 16.07 -5.88
CA ALA A 226 20.69 16.14 -7.08
C ALA A 226 21.25 17.12 -8.14
N LYS A 227 20.81 16.95 -9.39
CA LYS A 227 21.07 17.89 -10.49
C LYS A 227 19.76 18.23 -11.21
N ILE A 228 19.53 19.52 -11.44
CA ILE A 228 18.42 19.98 -12.26
C ILE A 228 18.94 20.59 -13.57
N PHE A 229 18.16 20.45 -14.63
CA PHE A 229 18.51 20.81 -16.00
C PHE A 229 17.47 21.80 -16.57
N PRO A 230 17.34 23.00 -15.98
CA PRO A 230 16.39 24.00 -16.44
C PRO A 230 16.70 24.42 -17.88
N THR A 231 15.63 24.70 -18.65
CA THR A 231 15.77 25.24 -20.01
C THR A 231 16.58 26.56 -19.99
N ASN A 232 17.47 26.73 -20.97
CA ASN A 232 18.31 27.93 -21.15
C ASN A 232 19.24 28.28 -19.97
N ALA A 233 19.63 27.30 -19.15
CA ALA A 233 20.59 27.50 -18.07
C ALA A 233 21.56 26.31 -17.95
N PRO A 234 22.77 26.52 -17.37
CA PRO A 234 23.66 25.42 -17.02
C PRO A 234 23.04 24.44 -16.04
N ILE A 235 23.59 23.23 -15.95
CA ILE A 235 23.21 22.24 -14.94
C ILE A 235 23.45 22.81 -13.54
N ILE A 236 22.40 22.82 -12.71
CA ILE A 236 22.46 23.27 -11.32
C ILE A 236 22.57 22.04 -10.43
N LYS A 237 23.49 22.05 -9.45
CA LYS A 237 23.84 20.87 -8.65
C LYS A 237 23.77 21.17 -7.16
N GLY A 238 23.20 20.23 -6.40
CA GLY A 238 23.18 20.24 -4.95
C GLY A 238 22.08 21.10 -4.34
N TYR A 239 21.72 20.75 -3.10
CA TYR A 239 20.58 21.29 -2.35
C TYR A 239 20.48 22.83 -2.39
N GLU A 240 21.54 23.54 -1.97
CA GLU A 240 21.52 25.01 -1.86
C GLU A 240 21.28 25.71 -3.21
N ALA A 241 21.91 25.21 -4.28
CA ALA A 241 21.77 25.80 -5.60
C ALA A 241 20.38 25.54 -6.20
N ILE A 242 19.81 24.36 -5.93
CA ILE A 242 18.45 23.99 -6.32
C ILE A 242 17.44 24.83 -5.55
N LYS A 243 17.57 24.95 -4.23
CA LYS A 243 16.71 25.82 -3.40
C LYS A 243 16.71 27.26 -3.92
N LYS A 244 17.91 27.82 -4.20
CA LYS A 244 18.05 29.16 -4.77
C LYS A 244 17.38 29.30 -6.13
N ARG A 245 17.42 28.26 -6.97
CA ARG A 245 16.75 28.27 -8.29
C ARG A 245 15.24 28.36 -8.17
N TRP A 246 14.66 27.66 -7.19
CA TRP A 246 13.22 27.67 -6.94
C TRP A 246 12.75 28.92 -6.18
N SER A 247 13.56 29.47 -5.28
CA SER A 247 13.24 30.67 -4.50
C SER A 247 13.54 32.01 -5.19
N GLY A 248 13.99 31.99 -6.45
CA GLY A 248 14.30 33.21 -7.21
C GLY A 248 13.02 34.02 -7.49
N SER A 249 13.14 35.35 -7.50
CA SER A 249 12.02 36.23 -7.88
C SER A 249 11.56 35.88 -9.31
N SER A 250 10.32 35.44 -9.43
CA SER A 250 9.71 34.96 -10.66
C SER A 250 8.89 36.02 -11.40
N GLY A 251 8.55 37.13 -10.74
CA GLY A 251 7.59 38.14 -11.26
C GLY A 251 6.17 37.60 -11.44
N TYR A 252 5.88 36.45 -10.81
CA TYR A 252 4.58 35.79 -10.85
C TYR A 252 4.36 34.96 -9.58
N THR A 253 3.08 34.72 -9.27
CA THR A 253 2.60 33.77 -8.25
C THR A 253 2.01 32.53 -8.92
N PRO A 254 2.45 31.32 -8.58
CA PRO A 254 1.83 30.10 -9.10
C PRO A 254 0.44 29.90 -8.47
N ILE A 255 -0.57 29.60 -9.29
CA ILE A 255 -1.95 29.38 -8.83
C ILE A 255 -2.47 27.97 -9.17
N GLU A 256 -1.91 27.33 -10.20
CA GLU A 256 -2.13 25.92 -10.51
C GLU A 256 -0.79 25.29 -10.92
N HIS A 257 -0.54 24.06 -10.48
CA HIS A 257 0.62 23.26 -10.87
C HIS A 257 0.30 21.79 -10.68
N GLU A 258 0.60 20.99 -11.70
CA GLU A 258 0.39 19.54 -11.68
C GLU A 258 1.52 18.87 -12.46
N ILE A 259 2.08 17.81 -11.87
CA ILE A 259 3.00 16.87 -12.50
C ILE A 259 2.20 15.60 -12.80
N ILE A 260 2.20 15.17 -14.05
CA ILE A 260 1.39 14.05 -14.54
C ILE A 260 2.35 13.00 -15.11
N PRO A 261 2.78 12.00 -14.32
CA PRO A 261 3.60 10.90 -14.81
C PRO A 261 2.82 10.02 -15.78
N GLU A 262 3.35 9.84 -16.99
CA GLU A 262 2.79 8.96 -18.02
C GLU A 262 3.27 7.52 -17.84
N GLU A 263 4.54 7.34 -17.47
CA GLU A 263 5.15 6.06 -17.13
C GLU A 263 6.13 6.25 -15.99
N ILE A 264 6.16 5.29 -15.06
CA ILE A 264 7.13 5.18 -13.98
C ILE A 264 7.71 3.77 -14.04
N VAL A 265 9.04 3.66 -14.06
CA VAL A 265 9.74 2.38 -14.07
C VAL A 265 10.66 2.28 -12.86
N ILE A 266 10.37 1.32 -11.99
CA ILE A 266 11.15 1.04 -10.78
C ILE A 266 12.28 0.05 -11.09
N LEU A 267 13.49 0.39 -10.67
CA LEU A 267 14.74 -0.35 -10.87
C LEU A 267 15.51 -0.42 -9.53
N GLY A 268 15.04 -1.27 -8.61
CA GLY A 268 15.57 -1.36 -7.24
C GLY A 268 15.39 -0.02 -6.50
N ASP A 269 16.46 0.50 -5.90
CA ASP A 269 16.47 1.80 -5.19
C ASP A 269 16.52 3.01 -6.13
N THR A 270 16.34 2.80 -7.43
CA THR A 270 16.24 3.87 -8.42
C THR A 270 14.95 3.72 -9.21
N ALA A 271 14.44 4.83 -9.72
CA ALA A 271 13.35 4.79 -10.68
C ALA A 271 13.55 5.89 -11.72
N HIS A 272 12.86 5.76 -12.84
CA HIS A 272 12.72 6.87 -13.78
C HIS A 272 11.26 7.05 -14.15
N ASP A 273 10.87 8.29 -14.32
CA ASP A 273 9.57 8.63 -14.88
C ASP A 273 9.70 9.70 -15.95
N TYR A 274 8.67 9.78 -16.77
CA TYR A 274 8.48 10.88 -17.70
C TYR A 274 7.00 11.24 -17.77
N GLY A 275 6.73 12.46 -18.21
CA GLY A 275 5.36 12.87 -18.45
C GLY A 275 5.23 14.36 -18.76
N ILE A 276 4.06 14.88 -18.42
CA ILE A 276 3.68 16.27 -18.68
C ILE A 276 3.58 17.03 -17.36
N TYR A 277 4.04 18.26 -17.34
CA TYR A 277 3.70 19.22 -16.29
C TYR A 277 2.87 20.34 -16.88
N LYS A 278 1.90 20.85 -16.12
CA LYS A 278 1.06 21.97 -16.54
C LYS A 278 0.69 22.83 -15.36
N GLY A 279 0.33 24.07 -15.62
CA GLY A 279 -0.08 24.98 -14.57
C GLY A 279 -0.48 26.35 -15.06
N LYS A 280 -0.76 27.23 -14.10
CA LYS A 280 -1.09 28.63 -14.31
C LYS A 280 -0.34 29.50 -13.33
N ASN A 281 0.13 30.63 -13.82
CA ASN A 281 0.76 31.67 -13.03
C ASN A 281 -0.06 32.95 -13.16
N LYS A 282 -0.09 33.74 -12.08
CA LYS A 282 -0.57 35.11 -12.09
C LYS A 282 0.62 36.06 -11.99
N ASN A 283 0.83 36.87 -13.01
CA ASN A 283 1.88 37.89 -13.01
C ASN A 283 1.54 39.03 -12.04
N ASP A 284 2.54 39.84 -11.71
CA ASP A 284 2.38 40.99 -10.83
C ASP A 284 1.39 42.05 -11.38
N ASP A 285 1.21 42.11 -12.70
CA ASP A 285 0.22 42.96 -13.37
C ASP A 285 -1.22 42.40 -13.32
N GLY A 286 -1.40 41.23 -12.71
CA GLY A 286 -2.67 40.54 -12.57
C GLY A 286 -3.05 39.63 -13.74
N THR A 287 -2.26 39.58 -14.81
CA THR A 287 -2.52 38.68 -15.96
C THR A 287 -2.24 37.22 -15.60
N GLU A 288 -3.10 36.32 -16.06
CA GLU A 288 -2.92 34.88 -15.87
C GLU A 288 -2.36 34.24 -17.13
N ILE A 289 -1.33 33.41 -16.96
CA ILE A 289 -0.67 32.68 -18.04
C ILE A 289 -0.71 31.19 -17.72
N THR A 290 -1.28 30.41 -18.65
CA THR A 290 -1.20 28.95 -18.63
C THR A 290 0.10 28.49 -19.29
N TYR A 291 0.70 27.43 -18.74
CA TYR A 291 1.87 26.79 -19.31
C TYR A 291 1.75 25.27 -19.25
N GLU A 292 2.46 24.63 -20.17
CA GLU A 292 2.52 23.18 -20.32
C GLU A 292 3.93 22.81 -20.81
N GLY A 293 4.43 21.65 -20.38
CA GLY A 293 5.71 21.13 -20.79
C GLY A 293 5.86 19.66 -20.47
N LYS A 294 7.02 19.11 -20.82
CA LYS A 294 7.36 17.70 -20.58
C LYS A 294 8.62 17.59 -19.74
N TYR A 295 8.75 16.49 -19.02
CA TYR A 295 9.86 16.23 -18.13
C TYR A 295 10.33 14.78 -18.17
N VAL A 296 11.53 14.56 -17.63
CA VAL A 296 12.04 13.26 -17.20
C VAL A 296 12.66 13.45 -15.82
N VAL A 297 12.32 12.58 -14.86
CA VAL A 297 13.00 12.54 -13.56
C VAL A 297 13.61 11.16 -13.32
N ILE A 298 14.84 11.16 -12.79
CA ILE A 298 15.46 9.99 -12.20
C ILE A 298 15.32 10.13 -10.69
N TRP A 299 14.70 9.15 -10.06
CA TRP A 299 14.46 9.08 -8.62
C TRP A 299 15.48 8.16 -7.95
N LYS A 300 15.75 8.43 -6.67
CA LYS A 300 16.52 7.57 -5.77
C LYS A 300 15.81 7.42 -4.45
N LYS A 301 15.80 6.20 -3.92
CA LYS A 301 15.36 5.92 -2.55
C LYS A 301 16.49 6.27 -1.58
N VAL A 302 16.19 7.13 -0.61
CA VAL A 302 17.10 7.56 0.47
C VAL A 302 16.34 7.45 1.77
N ASP A 303 16.80 6.58 2.67
CA ASP A 303 16.14 6.29 3.95
C ASP A 303 14.64 5.96 3.78
N ASP A 304 14.34 5.04 2.84
CA ASP A 304 12.99 4.62 2.42
C ASP A 304 12.10 5.71 1.78
N GLN A 305 12.63 6.92 1.55
CA GLN A 305 11.92 7.99 0.85
C GLN A 305 12.41 8.16 -0.59
N TRP A 306 11.49 8.24 -1.55
CA TRP A 306 11.81 8.58 -2.93
C TRP A 306 12.10 10.07 -3.08
N LYS A 307 13.27 10.39 -3.62
CA LYS A 307 13.71 11.77 -3.88
C LYS A 307 14.22 11.92 -5.30
N MET A 308 14.02 13.10 -5.87
CA MET A 308 14.50 13.43 -7.20
C MET A 308 16.02 13.54 -7.20
N TYR A 309 16.68 12.82 -8.11
CA TYR A 309 18.13 12.82 -8.28
C TYR A 309 18.57 13.58 -9.54
N LEU A 310 17.91 13.32 -10.68
CA LEU A 310 18.08 14.12 -11.91
C LEU A 310 16.72 14.60 -12.37
N ASP A 311 16.57 15.88 -12.66
CA ASP A 311 15.29 16.45 -13.08
C ASP A 311 15.50 17.41 -14.26
N ILE A 312 14.93 17.05 -15.41
CA ILE A 312 15.02 17.82 -16.65
C ILE A 312 13.62 18.07 -17.21
N TRP A 313 13.36 19.31 -17.60
CA TRP A 313 12.08 19.69 -18.19
C TRP A 313 12.24 20.75 -19.29
N ASN A 314 11.27 20.80 -20.19
CA ASN A 314 11.15 21.87 -21.18
C ASN A 314 9.69 22.19 -21.51
N ARG A 315 9.45 23.44 -21.92
CA ARG A 315 8.12 23.89 -22.35
C ARG A 315 7.74 23.27 -23.69
N ILE A 316 6.47 22.93 -23.83
CA ILE A 316 5.85 22.66 -25.13
C ILE A 316 5.34 24.02 -25.65
N LYS A 317 5.83 24.44 -26.81
CA LYS A 317 5.25 25.59 -27.52
C LYS A 317 4.03 25.10 -28.28
N LYS A 318 2.87 25.74 -28.04
CA LYS A 318 1.68 25.61 -28.90
C LYS A 318 1.79 26.57 -30.07
#